data_AF-H6UIS7-F1
#
_entry.id   AF-H6UIS7-F1
#
_cell.length_a   1.000
_cell.length_b   1.000
_cell.length_c   1.000
_cell.angle_alpha   90.00
_cell.angle_beta   90.00
_cell.angle_gamma   90.00
#
_symmetry.space_group_name_H-M   'P 1'
#
loop_
_entity.id
_entity.type
_entity.pdbx_description
1 polymer ?
#
loop_
_entity_poly.entity_id
_entity_poly.type
_entity_poly.pdbx_seq_one_letter_code
_entity_poly.pdbx_strand_id
1 'polypeptide(L)'
;MNVIGEPVDEAGPLTTAHKRAIHQDAPAYVEQSTEAQILVTGIKVVDLLAPYAKGGKIGLFGGAGVGKTVLIMELINNVAKAHGGYSVFAGVGERTREGNDLYHEMIESGVNKHGGGEGSKAALVYGQMNEPPGARARVALTGLTVAEHFRD
;
A
#
# COMPACT_ATOMS: atom_id res chain seq x y z
N MET A 1 3.22 -10.45 -1.24
CA MET A 1 2.41 -11.61 -0.81
C MET A 1 1.12 -11.68 -1.61
N ASN A 2 0.51 -12.86 -1.72
CA ASN A 2 -0.77 -13.09 -2.39
C ASN A 2 -1.97 -12.92 -1.44
N VAL A 3 -3.19 -13.14 -1.94
CA VAL A 3 -4.45 -12.99 -1.19
C VAL A 3 -4.53 -13.85 0.09
N ILE A 4 -3.93 -15.04 0.10
CA ILE A 4 -3.93 -15.96 1.26
C ILE A 4 -2.72 -15.77 2.19
N GLY A 5 -1.86 -14.80 1.88
CA GLY A 5 -0.72 -14.40 2.70
C GLY A 5 0.58 -15.16 2.44
N GLU A 6 0.68 -15.88 1.33
CA GLU A 6 1.93 -16.53 0.92
C GLU A 6 2.86 -15.55 0.18
N PRO A 7 4.18 -15.67 0.36
CA PRO A 7 5.15 -14.93 -0.46
C PRO A 7 5.09 -15.39 -1.92
N VAL A 8 5.31 -14.46 -2.84
CA VAL A 8 5.30 -14.68 -4.31
C VAL A 8 6.51 -14.06 -4.99
N ASP A 9 7.48 -13.63 -4.21
CA ASP A 9 8.71 -12.94 -4.59
C ASP A 9 9.93 -13.89 -4.57
N GLU A 10 9.70 -15.19 -4.37
CA GLU A 10 10.73 -16.25 -4.35
C GLU A 10 11.87 -16.03 -3.32
N ALA A 11 11.70 -15.09 -2.39
CA ALA A 11 12.68 -14.75 -1.34
C ALA A 11 12.63 -15.69 -0.11
N GLY A 12 11.90 -16.80 -0.22
CA GLY A 12 11.66 -17.73 0.88
C GLY A 12 10.39 -17.41 1.69
N PRO A 13 10.17 -18.13 2.81
CA PRO A 13 8.96 -18.00 3.60
C PRO A 13 8.92 -16.70 4.42
N LEU A 14 7.72 -16.14 4.60
CA LEU A 14 7.49 -15.02 5.51
C LEU A 14 7.61 -15.50 6.97
N THR A 15 8.64 -15.06 7.67
CA THR A 15 8.79 -15.31 9.10
C THR A 15 7.95 -14.30 9.88
N THR A 16 6.91 -14.78 10.56
CA THR A 16 6.01 -13.94 11.37
C THR A 16 5.62 -14.66 12.65
N ALA A 17 5.52 -13.90 13.75
CA ALA A 17 5.03 -14.39 15.03
C ALA A 17 3.48 -14.40 15.12
N HIS A 18 2.80 -13.65 14.25
CA HIS A 18 1.36 -13.42 14.33
C HIS A 18 0.68 -13.56 12.97
N LYS A 19 -0.57 -14.02 12.99
CA LYS A 19 -1.48 -14.03 11.84
C LYS A 19 -2.78 -13.37 12.26
N ARG A 20 -3.35 -12.54 11.37
CA ARG A 20 -4.61 -11.83 11.58
C ARG A 20 -5.60 -12.22 10.48
N ALA A 21 -6.87 -12.40 10.85
CA ALA A 21 -7.92 -12.70 9.88
C ALA A 21 -8.24 -11.47 9.03
N ILE A 22 -8.51 -11.66 7.74
CA ILE A 22 -8.81 -10.55 6.80
C ILE A 22 -10.22 -9.96 6.99
N HIS A 23 -11.08 -10.65 7.72
CA HIS A 23 -12.43 -10.21 8.04
C HIS A 23 -12.43 -9.70 9.49
N GLN A 24 -12.54 -8.39 9.64
CA GLN A 24 -12.61 -7.67 10.90
C GLN A 24 -13.75 -6.66 10.82
N ASP A 25 -14.36 -6.35 11.97
CA ASP A 25 -15.33 -5.27 12.05
C ASP A 25 -14.63 -3.92 11.92
N ALA A 26 -15.36 -2.91 11.45
CA ALA A 26 -14.84 -1.55 11.40
C ALA A 26 -14.61 -1.00 12.83
N PRO A 27 -13.67 -0.05 13.01
CA PRO A 27 -13.45 0.61 14.29
C PRO A 27 -14.75 1.19 14.87
N ALA A 28 -14.89 1.11 16.19
CA ALA A 28 -16.09 1.59 16.86
C ALA A 28 -16.20 3.12 16.74
N TYR A 29 -17.42 3.66 16.86
CA TYR A 29 -17.64 5.11 16.79
C TYR A 29 -16.78 5.90 17.80
N VAL A 30 -16.56 5.32 18.99
CA VAL A 30 -15.76 5.92 20.06
C VAL A 30 -14.25 5.97 19.77
N GLU A 31 -13.77 5.19 18.79
CA GLU A 31 -12.36 5.14 18.38
C GLU A 31 -12.05 6.10 17.22
N GLN A 32 -13.07 6.75 16.66
CA GLN A 32 -12.88 7.67 15.53
C GLN A 32 -12.32 9.01 16.01
N SER A 33 -11.17 9.40 15.46
CA SER A 33 -10.61 10.73 15.69
C SER A 33 -11.43 11.80 14.98
N THR A 34 -11.68 12.92 15.66
CA THR A 34 -12.36 14.11 15.11
C THR A 34 -11.38 15.19 14.67
N GLU A 35 -10.08 14.96 14.77
CA GLU A 35 -9.06 15.96 14.45
C GLU A 35 -8.85 16.08 12.94
N ALA A 36 -8.95 17.32 12.43
CA ALA A 36 -8.57 17.65 11.06
C ALA A 36 -7.08 18.02 11.03
N GLN A 37 -6.24 17.12 10.52
CA GLN A 37 -4.81 17.36 10.31
C GLN A 37 -4.47 17.23 8.83
N ILE A 38 -3.57 18.07 8.32
CA ILE A 38 -3.07 18.00 6.94
C ILE A 38 -1.90 17.01 6.87
N LEU A 39 -1.92 16.14 5.87
CA LEU A 39 -0.81 15.30 5.45
C LEU A 39 -0.04 16.03 4.34
N VAL A 40 1.13 16.56 4.68
CA VAL A 40 2.02 17.21 3.70
C VAL A 40 2.69 16.13 2.85
N THR A 41 2.46 16.20 1.53
CA THR A 41 2.90 15.19 0.57
C THR A 41 4.23 15.54 -0.12
N GLY A 42 4.61 16.82 -0.12
CA GLY A 42 5.76 17.33 -0.88
C GLY A 42 5.44 17.62 -2.35
N ILE A 43 4.20 17.36 -2.79
CA ILE A 43 3.78 17.56 -4.17
C ILE A 43 3.02 18.89 -4.26
N LYS A 44 3.65 19.90 -4.88
CA LYS A 44 3.13 21.27 -4.92
C LYS A 44 1.65 21.39 -5.30
N VAL A 45 1.22 20.70 -6.37
CA VAL A 45 -0.17 20.80 -6.83
C VAL A 45 -1.16 20.16 -5.85
N VAL A 46 -0.76 19.07 -5.18
CA VAL A 46 -1.56 18.39 -4.18
C VAL A 46 -1.64 19.25 -2.92
N ASP A 47 -0.49 19.63 -2.37
CA ASP A 47 -0.43 20.39 -1.11
C ASP A 47 -1.07 21.78 -1.21
N LEU A 48 -1.09 22.40 -2.41
CA LEU A 48 -1.68 23.73 -2.62
C LEU A 48 -3.18 23.68 -2.95
N LEU A 49 -3.60 22.82 -3.89
CA LEU A 49 -4.96 22.87 -4.44
C LEU A 49 -5.90 21.83 -3.84
N ALA A 50 -5.37 20.68 -3.42
CA ALA A 50 -6.16 19.56 -2.91
C ALA A 50 -5.41 18.85 -1.77
N PRO A 51 -5.16 19.55 -0.64
CA PRO A 51 -4.35 19.03 0.45
C PRO A 51 -4.99 17.76 1.04
N TYR A 52 -4.14 16.78 1.31
CA TYR A 52 -4.60 15.51 1.86
C TYR A 52 -4.83 15.62 3.36
N ALA A 53 -5.94 15.07 3.84
CA ALA A 53 -6.20 14.95 5.27
C ALA A 53 -5.52 13.70 5.82
N LYS A 54 -4.78 13.83 6.92
CA LYS A 54 -4.19 12.70 7.64
C LYS A 54 -5.31 11.82 8.20
N GLY A 55 -5.27 10.52 7.94
CA GLY A 55 -6.37 9.59 8.26
C GLY A 55 -7.56 9.66 7.30
N GLY A 56 -7.50 10.53 6.29
CA GLY A 56 -8.53 10.65 5.25
C GLY A 56 -8.45 9.55 4.18
N LYS A 57 -9.48 9.51 3.33
CA LYS A 57 -9.52 8.66 2.14
C LYS A 57 -9.30 9.53 0.91
N ILE A 58 -8.39 9.11 0.04
CA ILE A 58 -7.98 9.85 -1.16
C ILE A 58 -8.28 9.01 -2.40
N GLY A 59 -8.85 9.65 -3.43
CA GLY A 59 -9.10 9.02 -4.72
C GLY A 59 -8.22 9.63 -5.81
N LEU A 60 -7.50 8.79 -6.55
CA LEU A 60 -6.72 9.19 -7.72
C LEU A 60 -7.47 8.79 -8.99
N PHE A 61 -8.21 9.72 -9.58
CA PHE A 61 -9.02 9.49 -10.77
C PHE A 61 -8.26 9.85 -12.04
N GLY A 62 -8.22 8.93 -13.02
CA GLY A 62 -7.59 9.19 -14.30
C GLY A 62 -7.55 7.99 -15.23
N GLY A 63 -7.31 8.25 -16.52
CA GLY A 63 -7.23 7.22 -17.57
C GLY A 63 -5.96 6.36 -17.51
N ALA A 64 -5.78 5.51 -18.51
CA ALA A 64 -4.52 4.76 -18.69
C ALA A 64 -3.40 5.73 -19.10
N GLY A 65 -2.18 5.49 -18.61
CA GLY A 65 -0.99 6.26 -19.01
C GLY A 65 -0.86 7.68 -18.44
N VAL A 66 -1.78 8.13 -17.57
CA VAL A 66 -1.72 9.49 -16.97
C VAL A 66 -0.74 9.61 -15.79
N GLY A 67 0.05 8.59 -15.50
CA GLY A 67 1.04 8.62 -14.42
C GLY A 67 0.53 8.32 -13.00
N LYS A 68 -0.63 7.66 -12.85
CA LYS A 68 -1.19 7.32 -11.52
C LYS A 68 -0.21 6.52 -10.66
N THR A 69 0.40 5.47 -11.22
CA THR A 69 1.36 4.61 -10.51
C THR A 69 2.59 5.40 -10.08
N VAL A 70 3.11 6.26 -10.95
CA VAL A 70 4.23 7.16 -10.66
C VAL A 70 3.91 8.09 -9.49
N LEU A 71 2.70 8.66 -9.48
CA LEU A 71 2.24 9.50 -8.37
C LEU A 71 2.15 8.71 -7.06
N ILE A 72 1.66 7.46 -7.09
CA ILE A 72 1.59 6.60 -5.90
C ILE A 72 2.99 6.28 -5.37
N MET A 73 3.94 5.93 -6.25
CA MET A 73 5.32 5.66 -5.85
C MET A 73 5.96 6.88 -5.20
N GLU A 74 5.75 8.07 -5.76
CA GLU A 74 6.29 9.30 -5.19
C GLU A 74 5.65 9.64 -3.84
N LEU A 75 4.35 9.39 -3.67
CA LEU A 75 3.69 9.51 -2.36
C LEU A 75 4.29 8.55 -1.34
N ILE A 76 4.52 7.28 -1.69
CA ILE A 76 5.16 6.29 -0.82
C ILE A 76 6.55 6.74 -0.42
N ASN A 77 7.35 7.18 -1.39
CA ASN A 77 8.71 7.68 -1.19
C ASN A 77 8.74 8.89 -0.23
N ASN A 78 7.87 9.89 -0.44
CA ASN A 78 7.82 11.09 0.38
C ASN A 78 7.28 10.82 1.79
N VAL A 79 6.26 9.97 1.93
CA VAL A 79 5.73 9.57 3.23
C VAL A 79 6.77 8.77 4.02
N ALA A 80 7.46 7.82 3.38
CA ALA A 80 8.49 7.01 4.01
C ALA A 80 9.69 7.85 4.48
N LYS A 81 10.13 8.83 3.67
CA LYS A 81 11.28 9.71 3.99
C LYS A 81 10.94 10.79 5.01
N ALA A 82 9.79 11.46 4.88
CA ALA A 82 9.46 12.62 5.70
C ALA A 82 8.73 12.28 7.01
N HIS A 83 7.87 11.24 6.99
CA HIS A 83 7.01 10.90 8.13
C HIS A 83 7.43 9.61 8.84
N GLY A 84 8.45 8.89 8.32
CA GLY A 84 8.97 7.66 8.91
C GLY A 84 7.98 6.49 8.89
N GLY A 85 6.86 6.62 8.19
CA GLY A 85 5.79 5.63 8.14
C GLY A 85 6.08 4.45 7.20
N TYR A 86 5.30 3.39 7.38
CA TYR A 86 5.26 2.27 6.44
C TYR A 86 4.12 2.48 5.44
N SER A 87 4.31 1.99 4.23
CA SER A 87 3.28 1.98 3.17
C SER A 87 2.83 0.55 2.90
N VAL A 88 1.57 0.38 2.55
CA VAL A 88 1.04 -0.90 2.09
C VAL A 88 0.41 -0.67 0.73
N PHE A 89 0.94 -1.35 -0.29
CA PHE A 89 0.37 -1.32 -1.64
C PHE A 89 -0.43 -2.60 -1.88
N ALA A 90 -1.72 -2.44 -2.16
CA ALA A 90 -2.60 -3.53 -2.54
C ALA A 90 -2.93 -3.43 -4.04
N GLY A 91 -2.29 -4.23 -4.88
CA GLY A 91 -2.56 -4.31 -6.32
C GLY A 91 -3.77 -5.19 -6.61
N VAL A 92 -4.95 -4.57 -6.68
CA VAL A 92 -6.24 -5.24 -6.86
C VAL A 92 -6.61 -5.32 -8.34
N GLY A 93 -6.41 -6.48 -8.96
CA GLY A 93 -6.75 -6.69 -10.35
C GLY A 93 -5.96 -5.81 -11.32
N GLU A 94 -4.73 -5.46 -10.94
CA GLU A 94 -3.78 -4.74 -11.80
C GLU A 94 -3.14 -5.69 -12.83
N ARG A 95 -2.41 -5.12 -13.80
CA ARG A 95 -1.60 -5.93 -14.72
C ARG A 95 -0.34 -6.42 -14.02
N THR A 96 -0.01 -7.69 -14.20
CA THR A 96 1.22 -8.29 -13.65
C THR A 96 2.48 -7.53 -14.06
N ARG A 97 2.53 -7.01 -15.30
CA ARG A 97 3.63 -6.14 -15.75
C ARG A 97 3.77 -4.89 -14.89
N GLU A 98 2.67 -4.20 -14.60
CA GLU A 98 2.70 -2.97 -13.81
C GLU A 98 3.11 -3.26 -12.36
N GLY A 99 2.71 -4.40 -11.80
CA GLY A 99 3.17 -4.85 -10.48
C GLY A 99 4.66 -5.23 -10.45
N ASN A 100 5.18 -5.81 -11.52
CA ASN A 100 6.61 -6.11 -11.67
C ASN A 100 7.44 -4.82 -11.77
N ASP A 101 7.02 -3.88 -12.63
CA ASP A 101 7.68 -2.58 -12.79
C ASP A 101 7.73 -1.83 -11.45
N LEU A 102 6.60 -1.80 -10.71
CA LEU A 102 6.51 -1.22 -9.37
C LEU A 102 7.47 -1.87 -8.36
N TYR A 103 7.60 -3.20 -8.38
CA TYR A 103 8.49 -3.92 -7.47
C TYR A 103 9.95 -3.54 -7.68
N HIS A 104 10.41 -3.52 -8.94
CA HIS A 104 11.78 -3.15 -9.27
C HIS A 104 12.05 -1.67 -9.04
N GLU A 105 11.11 -0.78 -9.36
CA GLU A 105 11.26 0.65 -9.11
C GLU A 105 11.34 0.96 -7.61
N MET A 106 10.62 0.24 -6.76
CA MET A 106 10.75 0.36 -5.31
C MET A 106 12.13 -0.10 -4.79
N ILE A 107 12.74 -1.09 -5.44
CA ILE A 107 14.09 -1.55 -5.10
C ILE A 107 15.13 -0.52 -5.55
N GLU A 108 15.03 -0.03 -6.78
CA GLU A 108 15.97 0.94 -7.36
C GLU A 108 15.92 2.30 -6.65
N SER A 109 14.73 2.74 -6.24
CA SER A 109 14.53 3.99 -5.47
C SER A 109 14.93 3.88 -4.00
N GLY A 110 15.26 2.66 -3.52
CA GLY A 110 15.63 2.40 -2.14
C GLY A 110 14.46 2.46 -1.14
N VAL A 111 13.21 2.47 -1.62
CA VAL A 111 12.02 2.33 -0.78
C VAL A 111 11.97 0.95 -0.15
N ASN A 112 12.30 -0.08 -0.94
CA ASN A 112 12.41 -1.47 -0.49
C ASN A 112 13.78 -2.05 -0.80
N LYS A 113 14.17 -3.07 -0.04
CA LYS A 113 15.28 -3.96 -0.40
C LYS A 113 14.75 -5.17 -1.15
N HIS A 114 15.57 -5.75 -2.01
CA HIS A 114 15.22 -6.98 -2.72
C HIS A 114 14.93 -8.11 -1.72
N GLY A 115 13.76 -8.77 -1.85
CA GLY A 115 13.29 -9.78 -0.89
C GLY A 115 12.84 -9.20 0.47
N GLY A 116 12.74 -7.88 0.59
CA GLY A 116 12.28 -7.20 1.80
C GLY A 116 13.32 -7.12 2.92
N GLY A 117 12.83 -7.14 4.16
CA GLY A 117 13.66 -7.11 5.37
C GLY A 117 13.96 -5.71 5.91
N GLU A 118 14.93 -5.63 6.81
CA GLU A 118 15.26 -4.42 7.58
C GLU A 118 15.61 -3.25 6.66
N GLY A 119 14.89 -2.13 6.81
CA GLY A 119 15.05 -0.93 5.99
C GLY A 119 14.06 -0.82 4.83
N SER A 120 13.28 -1.87 4.53
CA SER A 120 12.16 -1.77 3.59
C SER A 120 11.01 -0.96 4.21
N LYS A 121 10.35 -0.14 3.39
CA LYS A 121 9.29 0.78 3.84
C LYS A 121 7.92 0.49 3.25
N ALA A 122 7.81 -0.45 2.32
CA ALA A 122 6.55 -0.83 1.69
C ALA A 122 6.29 -2.34 1.77
N ALA A 123 5.06 -2.72 2.11
CA ALA A 123 4.56 -4.08 1.94
C ALA A 123 3.74 -4.17 0.65
N LEU A 124 4.01 -5.18 -0.18
CA LEU A 124 3.32 -5.39 -1.45
C LEU A 124 2.36 -6.59 -1.35
N VAL A 125 1.08 -6.35 -1.60
CA VAL A 125 0.03 -7.37 -1.64
C VAL A 125 -0.58 -7.39 -3.03
N TYR A 126 -0.49 -8.52 -3.72
CA TYR A 126 -0.89 -8.64 -5.12
C TYR A 126 -1.99 -9.67 -5.32
N GLY A 127 -3.00 -9.28 -6.11
CA GLY A 127 -4.07 -10.13 -6.59
C GLY A 127 -4.38 -9.71 -8.01
N GLN A 128 -3.56 -10.17 -8.94
CA GLN A 128 -3.44 -9.63 -10.30
C GLN A 128 -4.60 -10.04 -11.21
N MET A 129 -4.73 -9.44 -12.41
CA MET A 129 -5.80 -9.75 -13.37
C MET A 129 -5.91 -11.24 -13.75
N ASN A 130 -4.81 -11.99 -13.71
CA ASN A 130 -4.78 -13.42 -14.03
C ASN A 130 -5.36 -14.31 -12.92
N GLU A 131 -5.63 -13.77 -11.73
CA GLU A 131 -6.22 -14.50 -10.62
C GLU A 131 -7.76 -14.60 -10.71
N PRO A 132 -8.36 -15.67 -10.16
CA PRO A 132 -9.81 -15.83 -10.15
C PRO A 132 -10.50 -14.66 -9.44
N PRO A 133 -11.75 -14.34 -9.80
CA PRO A 133 -12.46 -13.19 -9.25
C PRO A 133 -12.58 -13.21 -7.72
N GLY A 134 -12.64 -14.41 -7.10
CA GLY A 134 -12.65 -14.54 -5.64
C GLY A 134 -11.38 -14.02 -4.97
N ALA A 135 -10.21 -14.25 -5.58
CA ALA A 135 -8.94 -13.74 -5.07
C ALA A 135 -8.88 -12.20 -5.19
N ARG A 136 -9.24 -11.67 -6.36
CA ARG A 136 -9.30 -10.22 -6.60
C ARG A 136 -10.28 -9.49 -5.68
N ALA A 137 -11.40 -10.13 -5.34
CA ALA A 137 -12.40 -9.59 -4.42
C ALA A 137 -11.97 -9.60 -2.94
N ARG A 138 -10.84 -10.24 -2.59
CA ARG A 138 -10.37 -10.36 -1.20
C ARG A 138 -9.00 -9.76 -0.97
N VAL A 139 -8.17 -9.60 -2.00
CA VAL A 139 -6.81 -9.08 -1.84
C VAL A 139 -6.74 -7.66 -1.26
N ALA A 140 -7.76 -6.83 -1.51
CA ALA A 140 -7.88 -5.52 -0.88
C ALA A 140 -7.99 -5.63 0.66
N LEU A 141 -8.70 -6.64 1.16
CA LEU A 141 -8.81 -6.90 2.61
C LEU A 141 -7.49 -7.38 3.17
N THR A 142 -6.76 -8.25 2.46
CA THR A 142 -5.41 -8.68 2.87
C THR A 142 -4.47 -7.48 3.02
N GLY A 143 -4.48 -6.55 2.05
CA GLY A 143 -3.73 -5.31 2.15
C GLY A 143 -4.18 -4.43 3.32
N LEU A 144 -5.50 -4.29 3.53
CA LEU A 144 -6.04 -3.54 4.66
C LEU A 144 -5.59 -4.13 6.00
N THR A 145 -5.65 -5.45 6.18
CA THR A 145 -5.24 -6.12 7.42
C THR A 145 -3.77 -5.90 7.74
N VAL A 146 -2.89 -5.87 6.73
CA VAL A 146 -1.47 -5.51 6.92
C VAL A 146 -1.35 -4.05 7.36
N ALA A 147 -2.10 -3.13 6.73
CA ALA A 147 -2.09 -1.72 7.11
C ALA A 147 -2.63 -1.48 8.54
N GLU A 148 -3.68 -2.21 8.93
CA GLU A 148 -4.24 -2.14 10.28
C GLU A 148 -3.29 -2.66 11.34
N HIS A 149 -2.44 -3.65 11.03
CA HIS A 149 -1.40 -4.08 11.96
C HIS A 149 -0.33 -3.01 12.23
N PHE A 150 -0.11 -2.08 11.30
CA PHE A 150 0.77 -0.93 11.53
C PHE A 150 0.06 0.24 12.23
N ARG A 151 -1.28 0.25 12.23
CA ARG A 151 -2.10 1.27 12.89
C ARG A 151 -2.32 0.95 14.36
N ASP A 152 -2.67 -0.30 14.64
CA ASP A 152 -3.04 -0.84 15.96
C ASP A 152 -1.80 -1.28 16.75
#